data_AF-A0A2N5YYG5-F1
#
_entry.id   AF-A0A2N5YYG5-F1
#
_cell.length_a   1.000
_cell.length_b   1.000
_cell.length_c   1.000
_cell.angle_alpha   90.00
_cell.angle_beta   90.00
_cell.angle_gamma   90.00
#
_symmetry.space_group_name_H-M   'P 1'
#
loop_
_entity.id
_entity.type
_entity.pdbx_description
1 polymer ?
#
loop_
_entity_poly.entity_id
_entity_poly.type
_entity_poly.pdbx_seq_one_letter_code
_entity_poly.pdbx_strand_id
1 'polypeptide(L)'
;MIFTISSYFIGSFITSFFNTHTEKDNFYRSFVNLLSGLFFYIIGFAIIKSSGNTIMWGIIIILILYYIFNRSVFTIKKVSLSDRFSLNKEMLTPFLTIICLSIVFFFFHGSFFYNSPVNYLPHGDYEYYSGIVELLNHKGIESIKATSFAFENITPTPNPYHYPELWLSAIICSFSGFITLESIVVVSLAILNVILATGFISICRHFSKNIIVQILSVTFIFLGGLIFTHSYPIAETYVFANGWTPKVSMVSIIFVFFVISTIKNQSLSLFPLLMLPIVNISLAPAIFTSIVLTCLYYYFRKNKKTAFKYIFGSIILAIFILVFYYLNSKSGTAGNFTPENIIEGHKTDLTKPLKVIGGSIIILSILYFLYFIPPSLFSLKKAYRSAFFSELRKYKSLFIFSLLIVIVGLLFWSITHPISDSMQFFYMPGILLLNILIFIIIIISFKEFQNSDTPKNKVLSFLIIIIFSITNIISVYNSPFYKKRDITNSYSLEYITSINENIEKSNQENYLVASILDAEKINGFWSAISKGQGYFLRLSKNNINLISLISPEVNLNEFDIIDKNRILQNYNNNLFYKFAKNKA
;
A
#
# COMPACT_ATOMS: atom_id res chain seq x y z
N MET A 1 -14.01 -10.36 9.60
CA MET A 1 -14.07 -10.51 11.08
C MET A 1 -13.28 -11.71 11.60
N ILE A 2 -13.64 -12.95 11.23
CA ILE A 2 -12.96 -14.17 11.72
C ILE A 2 -11.44 -14.10 11.50
N PHE A 3 -11.00 -13.77 10.28
CA PHE A 3 -9.57 -13.62 9.96
C PHE A 3 -8.86 -12.58 10.82
N THR A 4 -9.50 -11.43 11.06
CA THR A 4 -8.95 -10.34 11.90
C THR A 4 -8.79 -10.79 13.36
N ILE A 5 -9.82 -11.47 13.89
CA ILE A 5 -9.81 -11.99 15.26
C ILE A 5 -8.75 -13.09 15.42
N SER A 6 -8.67 -14.02 14.46
CA SER A 6 -7.66 -15.08 14.49
C SER A 6 -6.25 -14.49 14.38
N SER A 7 -6.05 -13.48 13.53
CA SER A 7 -4.79 -12.73 13.45
C SER A 7 -4.43 -12.08 14.79
N TYR A 8 -5.40 -11.46 15.48
CA TYR A 8 -5.17 -10.90 16.81
C TYR A 8 -4.71 -11.97 17.81
N PHE A 9 -5.34 -13.14 17.86
CA PHE A 9 -4.99 -14.19 18.82
C PHE A 9 -3.65 -14.86 18.52
N ILE A 10 -3.38 -15.20 17.25
CA ILE A 10 -2.06 -15.73 16.82
C ILE A 10 -0.97 -14.70 17.10
N GLY A 11 -1.26 -13.44 16.76
CA GLY A 11 -0.38 -12.32 17.08
C GLY A 11 -0.09 -12.20 18.56
N SER A 12 -1.12 -12.27 19.41
CA SER A 12 -0.96 -12.24 20.87
C SER A 12 -0.12 -13.41 21.38
N PHE A 13 -0.27 -14.60 20.79
CA PHE A 13 0.58 -15.74 21.11
C PHE A 13 2.03 -15.46 20.73
N ILE A 14 2.30 -14.98 19.52
CA ILE A 14 3.64 -14.63 19.05
C ILE A 14 4.26 -13.55 19.94
N THR A 15 3.55 -12.44 20.18
CA THR A 15 4.08 -11.30 20.96
C THR A 15 4.29 -11.63 22.44
N SER A 16 3.63 -12.67 22.96
CA SER A 16 3.85 -13.15 24.33
C SER A 16 5.24 -13.73 24.58
N PHE A 17 5.98 -14.09 23.52
CA PHE A 17 7.38 -14.52 23.63
C PHE A 17 8.35 -13.34 23.79
N PHE A 18 7.87 -12.12 23.61
CA PHE A 18 8.63 -10.88 23.70
C PHE A 18 8.26 -10.17 25.02
N ASN A 19 9.20 -9.47 25.67
CA ASN A 19 8.90 -8.69 26.87
C ASN A 19 8.16 -7.37 26.52
N THR A 20 7.07 -7.48 25.76
CA THR A 20 6.20 -6.37 25.32
C THR A 20 5.23 -5.94 26.42
N HIS A 21 5.16 -6.68 27.53
CA HIS A 21 4.29 -6.40 28.68
C HIS A 21 4.60 -5.10 29.43
N THR A 22 5.70 -4.41 29.10
CA THR A 22 6.01 -3.09 29.69
C THR A 22 5.22 -1.94 29.06
N GLU A 23 4.53 -2.18 27.95
CA GLU A 23 3.79 -1.16 27.21
C GLU A 23 2.41 -0.93 27.81
N LYS A 24 2.16 0.29 28.28
CA LYS A 24 0.92 0.67 28.99
C LYS A 24 -0.29 0.91 28.08
N ASP A 25 -0.11 1.00 26.76
CA ASP A 25 -1.21 1.28 25.83
C ASP A 25 -1.72 0.02 25.13
N ASN A 26 -2.97 -0.35 25.44
CA ASN A 26 -3.59 -1.57 24.93
C ASN A 26 -3.91 -1.51 23.43
N PHE A 27 -4.10 -0.31 22.86
CA PHE A 27 -4.27 -0.17 21.41
C PHE A 27 -2.97 -0.43 20.67
N TYR A 28 -1.83 0.05 21.19
CA TYR A 28 -0.52 -0.34 20.66
C TYR A 28 -0.32 -1.85 20.68
N ARG A 29 -0.59 -2.50 21.82
CA ARG A 29 -0.47 -3.96 21.93
C ARG A 29 -1.36 -4.67 20.93
N SER A 30 -2.59 -4.20 20.75
CA SER A 30 -3.55 -4.76 19.79
C SER A 30 -3.10 -4.57 18.34
N PHE A 31 -2.53 -3.41 18.01
CA PHE A 31 -1.92 -3.15 16.70
C PHE A 31 -0.77 -4.12 16.40
N VAL A 32 0.18 -4.28 17.34
CA VAL A 32 1.32 -5.20 17.18
C VAL A 32 0.85 -6.65 17.08
N ASN A 33 -0.16 -7.06 17.86
CA ASN A 33 -0.75 -8.39 17.77
C ASN A 33 -1.35 -8.61 16.38
N LEU A 34 -2.24 -7.73 15.91
CA LEU A 34 -2.85 -7.85 14.59
C LEU A 34 -1.80 -7.93 13.47
N LEU A 35 -0.78 -7.06 13.52
CA LEU A 35 0.28 -7.03 12.52
C LEU A 35 1.12 -8.31 12.53
N SER A 36 1.47 -8.81 13.72
CA SER A 36 2.25 -10.04 13.87
C SER A 36 1.49 -11.26 13.37
N GLY A 37 0.19 -11.36 13.69
CA GLY A 37 -0.65 -12.46 13.19
C GLY A 37 -0.89 -12.39 11.69
N LEU A 38 -1.08 -11.18 11.13
CA LEU A 38 -1.19 -10.99 9.69
C LEU A 38 0.06 -11.49 8.95
N PHE A 39 1.25 -11.05 9.38
CA PHE A 39 2.50 -11.51 8.76
C PHE A 39 2.75 -13.00 8.97
N PHE A 40 2.35 -13.57 10.11
CA PHE A 40 2.41 -15.02 10.31
C PHE A 40 1.61 -15.76 9.24
N TYR A 41 0.38 -15.34 8.96
CA TYR A 41 -0.43 -15.94 7.90
C TYR A 41 0.17 -15.75 6.52
N ILE A 42 0.56 -14.51 6.16
CA ILE A 42 1.14 -14.19 4.85
C ILE A 42 2.40 -15.03 4.62
N ILE A 43 3.35 -15.02 5.56
CA ILE A 43 4.63 -15.72 5.44
C ILE A 43 4.41 -17.23 5.42
N GLY A 44 3.60 -17.77 6.33
CA GLY A 44 3.31 -19.21 6.40
C GLY A 44 2.68 -19.72 5.10
N PHE A 45 1.66 -19.03 4.59
CA PHE A 45 1.00 -19.42 3.35
C PHE A 45 1.91 -19.25 2.13
N ALA A 46 2.67 -18.14 2.06
CA ALA A 46 3.63 -17.92 0.98
C ALA A 46 4.69 -19.01 0.92
N ILE A 47 5.28 -19.41 2.06
CA ILE A 47 6.26 -20.50 2.13
C ILE A 47 5.64 -21.82 1.67
N ILE A 48 4.43 -22.15 2.15
CA ILE A 48 3.75 -23.41 1.79
C ILE A 48 3.45 -23.44 0.28
N LYS A 49 2.79 -22.40 -0.25
CA LYS A 49 2.37 -22.37 -1.65
C LYS A 49 3.55 -22.29 -2.62
N SER A 50 4.59 -21.53 -2.28
CA SER A 50 5.78 -21.40 -3.12
C SER A 50 6.81 -22.52 -2.94
N SER A 51 6.51 -23.54 -2.12
CA SER A 51 7.50 -24.58 -1.75
C SER A 51 8.82 -23.98 -1.23
N GLY A 52 8.72 -22.88 -0.48
CA GLY A 52 9.85 -22.13 0.07
C GLY A 52 10.47 -21.07 -0.86
N ASN A 53 10.07 -20.95 -2.13
CA ASN A 53 10.60 -19.94 -3.05
C ASN A 53 9.82 -18.62 -3.02
N THR A 54 9.96 -17.86 -1.93
CA THR A 54 9.26 -16.58 -1.71
C THR A 54 10.17 -15.48 -1.19
N ILE A 55 9.95 -14.24 -1.63
CA ILE A 55 10.64 -13.05 -1.10
C ILE A 55 10.26 -12.75 0.35
N MET A 56 9.17 -13.35 0.87
CA MET A 56 8.71 -13.18 2.25
C MET A 56 9.73 -13.65 3.31
N TRP A 57 10.71 -14.48 2.94
CA TRP A 57 11.87 -14.79 3.80
C TRP A 57 12.62 -13.54 4.27
N GLY A 58 12.59 -12.45 3.50
CA GLY A 58 13.20 -11.18 3.89
C GLY A 58 12.61 -10.61 5.19
N ILE A 59 11.31 -10.82 5.45
CA ILE A 59 10.68 -10.40 6.70
C ILE A 59 11.20 -11.23 7.88
N ILE A 60 11.37 -12.54 7.70
CA ILE A 60 11.96 -13.41 8.72
C ILE A 60 13.40 -12.97 9.04
N ILE A 61 14.20 -12.64 8.02
CA ILE A 61 15.56 -12.12 8.21
C ILE A 61 15.54 -10.83 9.04
N ILE A 62 14.63 -9.90 8.76
CA ILE A 62 14.49 -8.65 9.54
C ILE A 62 14.12 -8.96 10.99
N LEU A 63 13.20 -9.89 11.25
CA LEU A 63 12.82 -10.30 12.61
C LEU A 63 13.99 -10.94 13.37
N ILE A 64 14.79 -11.79 12.70
CA ILE A 64 16.01 -12.37 13.27
C ILE A 64 17.04 -11.29 13.61
N LEU A 65 17.26 -10.33 12.71
CA LEU A 65 18.17 -9.22 12.96
C LEU A 65 17.69 -8.33 14.12
N TYR A 66 16.39 -8.04 14.17
CA TYR A 66 15.78 -7.31 15.30
C TYR A 66 16.01 -8.07 16.62
N TYR A 67 15.82 -9.39 16.63
CA TYR A 67 16.09 -10.25 17.77
C TYR A 67 17.55 -10.15 18.22
N ILE A 68 18.49 -10.35 17.30
CA ILE A 68 19.95 -10.31 17.57
C ILE A 68 20.36 -8.96 18.15
N PHE A 69 19.84 -7.86 17.61
CA PHE A 69 20.21 -6.52 18.03
C PHE A 69 19.51 -6.01 19.28
N ASN A 70 18.46 -6.69 19.73
CA ASN A 70 17.65 -6.31 20.87
C ASN A 70 17.51 -7.42 21.92
N ARG A 71 18.49 -8.33 22.02
CA ARG A 71 18.47 -9.52 22.91
C ARG A 71 18.02 -9.21 24.36
N SER A 72 18.33 -8.02 24.88
CA SER A 72 17.89 -7.60 26.23
C SER A 72 16.37 -7.54 26.41
N VAL A 73 15.62 -7.31 25.33
CA VAL A 73 14.15 -7.30 25.33
C VAL A 73 13.57 -8.73 25.29
N PHE A 74 14.38 -9.72 24.93
CA PHE A 74 13.98 -11.13 24.84
C PHE A 74 14.33 -11.87 26.13
N THR A 75 13.76 -11.41 27.25
CA THR A 75 13.72 -12.20 28.48
C THR A 75 12.41 -12.99 28.50
N ILE A 76 12.50 -14.31 28.31
CA ILE A 76 11.34 -15.21 28.44
C ILE A 76 10.90 -15.17 29.90
N LYS A 77 9.92 -14.32 30.21
CA LYS A 77 9.23 -14.42 31.50
C LYS A 77 8.39 -15.68 31.50
N LYS A 78 8.47 -16.47 32.57
CA LYS A 78 7.53 -17.57 32.86
C LYS A 78 6.16 -16.97 33.18
N VAL A 79 5.47 -16.49 32.16
CA VAL A 79 4.05 -16.10 32.24
C VAL A 79 3.23 -17.33 31.89
N SER A 80 2.26 -17.70 32.73
CA SER A 80 1.35 -18.83 32.50
C SER A 80 0.60 -18.65 31.18
N LEU A 81 0.25 -19.74 30.48
CA LEU A 81 -0.54 -19.63 29.23
C LEU A 81 -1.88 -18.94 29.48
N SER A 82 -2.53 -19.18 30.62
CA SER A 82 -3.80 -18.54 30.98
C SER A 82 -3.70 -17.02 31.07
N ASP A 83 -2.58 -16.49 31.58
CA ASP A 83 -2.37 -15.03 31.65
C ASP A 83 -2.05 -14.41 30.29
N ARG A 84 -1.58 -15.22 29.32
CA ARG A 84 -1.27 -14.74 27.95
C ARG A 84 -2.52 -14.57 27.10
N PHE A 85 -3.55 -15.38 27.34
CA PHE A 85 -4.80 -15.40 26.58
C PHE A 85 -5.98 -14.76 27.30
N SER A 86 -5.84 -14.36 28.57
CA SER A 86 -6.93 -13.71 29.28
C SER A 86 -7.22 -12.33 28.67
N LEU A 87 -8.44 -12.17 28.14
CA LEU A 87 -9.00 -10.86 27.80
C LEU A 87 -9.27 -10.13 29.12
N ASN A 88 -8.23 -9.52 29.68
CA ASN A 88 -8.41 -8.66 30.84
C ASN A 88 -9.35 -7.48 30.48
N LYS A 89 -9.95 -6.86 31.50
CA LYS A 89 -10.88 -5.74 31.32
C LYS A 89 -10.29 -4.61 30.48
N GLU A 90 -8.97 -4.45 30.51
CA GLU A 90 -8.27 -3.39 29.79
C GLU A 90 -8.09 -3.67 28.28
N MET A 91 -8.03 -4.94 27.87
CA MET A 91 -7.94 -5.39 26.47
C MET A 91 -9.32 -5.52 25.81
N LEU A 92 -10.40 -5.53 26.60
CA LEU A 92 -11.76 -5.63 26.07
C LEU A 92 -12.12 -4.46 25.15
N THR A 93 -11.75 -3.22 25.51
CA THR A 93 -12.05 -2.05 24.69
C THR A 93 -11.39 -2.10 23.31
N PRO A 94 -10.05 -2.27 23.17
CA PRO A 94 -9.44 -2.44 21.85
C PRO A 94 -10.02 -3.62 21.06
N PHE A 95 -10.29 -4.75 21.72
CA PHE A 95 -10.85 -5.94 21.06
C PHE A 95 -12.24 -5.68 20.47
N LEU A 96 -13.14 -5.06 21.23
CA LEU A 96 -14.46 -4.65 20.74
C LEU A 96 -14.34 -3.59 19.63
N THR A 97 -13.38 -2.67 19.73
CA THR A 97 -13.10 -1.71 18.65
C THR A 97 -12.67 -2.42 17.37
N ILE A 98 -11.82 -3.45 17.45
CA ILE A 98 -11.40 -4.25 16.28
C ILE A 98 -12.59 -4.95 15.63
N ILE A 99 -13.52 -5.52 16.42
CA ILE A 99 -14.75 -6.14 15.91
C ILE A 99 -15.61 -5.10 15.21
N CYS A 100 -15.86 -3.95 15.86
CA CYS A 100 -16.65 -2.87 15.31
C CYS A 100 -16.05 -2.34 13.99
N LEU A 101 -14.75 -2.05 13.96
CA LEU A 101 -14.05 -1.61 12.75
C LEU A 101 -14.09 -2.68 11.65
N SER A 102 -14.00 -3.96 11.99
CA SER A 102 -14.10 -5.05 11.00
C SER A 102 -15.46 -5.07 10.32
N ILE A 103 -16.54 -4.81 11.06
CA ILE A 103 -17.90 -4.71 10.54
C ILE A 103 -18.04 -3.45 9.68
N VAL A 104 -17.63 -2.30 10.22
CA VAL A 104 -17.73 -1.00 9.54
C VAL A 104 -16.98 -1.02 8.21
N PHE A 105 -15.71 -1.45 8.18
CA PHE A 105 -14.94 -1.46 6.93
C PHE A 105 -15.43 -2.51 5.94
N PHE A 106 -15.92 -3.66 6.40
CA PHE A 106 -16.52 -4.64 5.50
C PHE A 106 -17.74 -4.07 4.77
N PHE A 107 -18.68 -3.46 5.52
CA PHE A 107 -19.85 -2.82 4.90
C PHE A 107 -19.49 -1.60 4.06
N PHE A 108 -18.50 -0.82 4.49
CA PHE A 108 -18.00 0.32 3.73
C PHE A 108 -17.50 -0.12 2.36
N HIS A 109 -16.54 -1.05 2.29
CA HIS A 109 -16.02 -1.54 1.00
C HIS A 109 -17.08 -2.33 0.21
N GLY A 110 -17.92 -3.11 0.90
CA GLY A 110 -19.04 -3.82 0.29
C GLY A 110 -20.01 -2.87 -0.42
N SER A 111 -20.28 -1.69 0.14
CA SER A 111 -21.20 -0.70 -0.46
C SER A 111 -20.68 -0.08 -1.78
N PHE A 112 -19.36 -0.13 -2.00
CA PHE A 112 -18.75 0.31 -3.26
C PHE A 112 -18.60 -0.81 -4.28
N PHE A 113 -18.62 -2.08 -3.86
CA PHE A 113 -18.41 -3.22 -4.73
C PHE A 113 -19.71 -3.91 -5.12
N TYR A 114 -20.57 -4.23 -4.15
CA TYR A 114 -21.80 -4.96 -4.40
C TYR A 114 -22.86 -4.06 -5.02
N ASN A 115 -23.38 -4.52 -6.16
CA ASN A 115 -24.49 -3.88 -6.86
C ASN A 115 -25.36 -4.94 -7.53
N SER A 116 -26.62 -4.62 -7.78
CA SER A 116 -27.57 -5.52 -8.46
C SER A 116 -27.90 -4.96 -9.85
N PRO A 117 -27.99 -5.80 -10.91
CA PRO A 117 -27.85 -7.27 -10.90
C PRO A 117 -26.39 -7.76 -10.92
N VAL A 118 -25.42 -6.88 -11.18
CA VAL A 118 -23.99 -7.23 -11.23
C VAL A 118 -23.16 -6.22 -10.43
N ASN A 119 -22.12 -6.72 -9.77
CA ASN A 119 -21.18 -5.93 -8.97
C ASN A 119 -20.51 -4.82 -9.78
N TYR A 120 -20.19 -3.72 -9.10
CA TYR A 120 -19.39 -2.65 -9.68
C TYR A 120 -17.97 -3.11 -9.94
N LEU A 121 -17.36 -2.51 -10.96
CA LEU A 121 -15.98 -2.76 -11.30
C LEU A 121 -15.05 -1.78 -10.56
N PRO A 122 -14.10 -2.28 -9.76
CA PRO A 122 -13.13 -1.43 -9.13
C PRO A 122 -12.18 -0.85 -10.20
N HIS A 123 -11.88 0.44 -10.12
CA HIS A 123 -11.00 1.10 -11.07
C HIS A 123 -9.51 0.88 -10.71
N GLY A 124 -8.64 0.84 -11.72
CA GLY A 124 -7.19 0.70 -11.56
C GLY A 124 -6.72 -0.74 -11.78
N ASP A 125 -5.63 -1.11 -11.14
CA ASP A 125 -4.95 -2.39 -11.41
C ASP A 125 -5.58 -3.60 -10.69
N TYR A 126 -6.78 -3.48 -10.08
CA TYR A 126 -7.33 -4.57 -9.26
C TYR A 126 -7.61 -5.85 -10.04
N GLU A 127 -8.00 -5.73 -11.29
CA GLU A 127 -8.20 -6.87 -12.19
C GLU A 127 -6.88 -7.50 -12.60
N TYR A 128 -5.83 -6.69 -12.74
CA TYR A 128 -4.48 -7.19 -12.94
C TYR A 128 -3.98 -7.93 -11.69
N TYR A 129 -4.22 -7.37 -10.51
CA TYR A 129 -3.88 -7.99 -9.22
C TYR A 129 -4.65 -9.30 -9.00
N SER A 130 -5.91 -9.40 -9.44
CA SER A 130 -6.68 -10.63 -9.31
C SER A 130 -6.06 -11.78 -10.11
N GLY A 131 -5.50 -11.51 -11.30
CA GLY A 131 -4.72 -12.48 -12.06
C GLY A 131 -3.44 -12.93 -11.38
N ILE A 132 -2.75 -12.03 -10.69
CA ILE A 132 -1.59 -12.40 -9.88
C ILE A 132 -2.02 -13.28 -8.70
N VAL A 133 -3.12 -12.94 -8.02
CA VAL A 133 -3.66 -13.73 -6.91
C VAL A 133 -4.04 -15.15 -7.33
N GLU A 134 -4.65 -15.32 -8.51
CA GLU A 134 -4.89 -16.65 -9.09
C GLU A 134 -3.58 -17.41 -9.32
N LEU A 135 -2.58 -16.77 -9.92
CA LEU A 135 -1.28 -17.39 -10.14
C LEU A 135 -0.64 -17.85 -8.82
N LEU A 136 -0.71 -17.02 -7.76
CA LEU A 136 -0.24 -17.38 -6.43
C LEU A 136 -0.97 -18.60 -5.87
N ASN A 137 -2.29 -18.70 -6.04
CA ASN A 137 -3.08 -19.83 -5.54
C ASN A 137 -2.81 -21.14 -6.29
N HIS A 138 -2.67 -21.07 -7.63
CA HIS A 138 -2.50 -22.25 -8.49
C HIS A 138 -1.07 -22.72 -8.62
N LYS A 139 -0.12 -21.79 -8.77
CA LYS A 139 1.28 -22.12 -9.04
C LYS A 139 2.19 -21.83 -7.85
N GLY A 140 1.77 -20.96 -6.92
CA GLY A 140 2.61 -20.57 -5.80
C GLY A 140 3.77 -19.66 -6.20
N ILE A 141 3.67 -18.98 -7.34
CA ILE A 141 4.81 -18.22 -7.91
C ILE A 141 4.52 -16.73 -7.85
N GLU A 142 5.45 -16.01 -7.20
CA GLU A 142 5.46 -14.56 -7.09
C GLU A 142 5.83 -13.91 -8.44
N SER A 143 4.92 -13.93 -9.41
CA SER A 143 5.17 -13.36 -10.75
C SER A 143 4.04 -12.46 -11.22
N ILE A 144 4.42 -11.42 -11.95
CA ILE A 144 3.53 -10.45 -12.56
C ILE A 144 3.11 -10.86 -13.99
N LYS A 145 3.65 -11.98 -14.50
CA LYS A 145 3.42 -12.50 -15.86
C LYS A 145 2.30 -13.54 -15.91
N ALA A 146 1.32 -13.44 -15.00
CA ALA A 146 0.26 -14.45 -14.80
C ALA A 146 -0.44 -14.89 -16.09
N THR A 147 -0.82 -13.93 -16.95
CA THR A 147 -1.50 -14.21 -18.22
C THR A 147 -0.57 -14.79 -19.28
N SER A 148 0.72 -14.46 -19.28
CA SER A 148 1.68 -14.99 -20.25
C SER A 148 1.90 -16.49 -20.10
N PHE A 149 1.79 -17.05 -18.88
CA PHE A 149 2.01 -18.48 -18.64
C PHE A 149 0.91 -19.39 -19.19
N ALA A 150 -0.30 -18.86 -19.39
CA ALA A 150 -1.39 -19.64 -19.98
C ALA A 150 -1.16 -19.90 -21.47
N PHE A 151 -0.28 -19.13 -22.14
CA PHE A 151 -0.13 -19.16 -23.60
C PHE A 151 1.30 -19.36 -24.09
N GLU A 152 2.27 -18.88 -23.34
CA GLU A 152 3.68 -19.04 -23.66
C GLU A 152 4.22 -20.14 -22.73
N ASN A 153 4.88 -21.17 -23.29
CA ASN A 153 5.57 -22.24 -22.55
C ASN A 153 6.81 -21.69 -21.79
N ILE A 154 6.65 -20.56 -21.11
CA ILE A 154 7.68 -19.88 -20.34
C ILE A 154 7.68 -20.48 -18.95
N THR A 155 8.86 -20.85 -18.46
CA THR A 155 9.01 -21.25 -17.07
C THR A 155 8.72 -20.05 -16.16
N PRO A 156 7.74 -20.13 -15.27
CA PRO A 156 7.43 -19.04 -14.36
C PRO A 156 8.59 -18.79 -13.38
N THR A 157 8.97 -17.52 -13.26
CA THR A 157 10.04 -17.06 -12.38
C THR A 157 9.55 -15.91 -11.52
N PRO A 158 9.95 -15.85 -10.24
CA PRO A 158 9.65 -14.71 -9.39
C PRO A 158 10.06 -13.36 -10.00
N ASN A 159 9.21 -12.34 -9.87
CA ASN A 159 9.45 -10.98 -10.33
C ASN A 159 9.35 -10.00 -9.16
N PRO A 160 10.09 -8.88 -9.15
CA PRO A 160 9.93 -7.88 -8.10
C PRO A 160 8.56 -7.19 -8.15
N TYR A 161 7.82 -7.21 -7.04
CA TYR A 161 6.50 -6.58 -6.94
C TYR A 161 6.07 -6.32 -5.48
N HIS A 162 4.76 -6.16 -5.23
CA HIS A 162 4.16 -5.96 -3.91
C HIS A 162 3.30 -7.16 -3.50
N TYR A 163 3.94 -8.20 -2.97
CA TYR A 163 3.28 -9.48 -2.71
C TYR A 163 2.48 -9.63 -1.41
N PRO A 164 2.76 -8.93 -0.29
CA PRO A 164 2.09 -9.26 0.98
C PRO A 164 0.55 -9.20 0.94
N GLU A 165 -0.03 -8.15 0.38
CA GLU A 165 -1.48 -8.00 0.26
C GLU A 165 -2.09 -8.91 -0.80
N LEU A 166 -1.29 -9.29 -1.81
CA LEU A 166 -1.70 -10.28 -2.82
C LEU A 166 -1.74 -11.68 -2.20
N TRP A 167 -0.76 -12.04 -1.37
CA TRP A 167 -0.78 -13.25 -0.57
C TRP A 167 -1.93 -13.25 0.44
N LEU A 168 -2.24 -12.12 1.08
CA LEU A 168 -3.43 -11.99 1.92
C LEU A 168 -4.71 -12.32 1.13
N SER A 169 -4.84 -11.75 -0.06
CA SER A 169 -5.99 -11.99 -0.93
C SER A 169 -6.06 -13.46 -1.41
N ALA A 170 -4.90 -14.07 -1.68
CA ALA A 170 -4.75 -15.46 -2.07
C ALA A 170 -5.21 -16.42 -0.95
N ILE A 171 -4.81 -16.13 0.29
CA ILE A 171 -5.27 -16.83 1.51
C ILE A 171 -6.80 -16.76 1.60
N ILE A 172 -7.37 -15.56 1.52
CA ILE A 172 -8.81 -15.36 1.65
C ILE A 172 -9.55 -16.15 0.58
N CYS A 173 -9.23 -15.96 -0.69
CA CYS A 173 -9.85 -16.69 -1.80
C CYS A 173 -9.74 -18.22 -1.62
N SER A 174 -8.57 -18.73 -1.22
CA SER A 174 -8.36 -20.17 -1.01
C SER A 174 -9.22 -20.76 0.10
N PHE A 175 -9.47 -20.02 1.19
CA PHE A 175 -10.20 -20.53 2.35
C PHE A 175 -11.70 -20.26 2.33
N SER A 176 -12.14 -19.14 1.74
CA SER A 176 -13.56 -18.75 1.70
C SER A 176 -14.25 -19.10 0.39
N GLY A 177 -13.51 -19.39 -0.68
CA GLY A 177 -14.06 -19.60 -2.02
C GLY A 177 -14.59 -18.31 -2.69
N PHE A 178 -14.32 -17.14 -2.10
CA PHE A 178 -14.66 -15.87 -2.75
C PHE A 178 -13.90 -15.71 -4.07
N ILE A 179 -14.48 -14.97 -5.01
CA ILE A 179 -13.76 -14.60 -6.23
C ILE A 179 -12.54 -13.75 -5.86
N THR A 180 -11.47 -13.88 -6.65
CA THR A 180 -10.19 -13.19 -6.36
C THR A 180 -10.34 -11.68 -6.26
N LEU A 181 -11.15 -11.07 -7.13
CA LEU A 181 -11.38 -9.62 -7.11
C LEU A 181 -12.04 -9.15 -5.81
N GLU A 182 -13.10 -9.83 -5.37
CA GLU A 182 -13.80 -9.55 -4.10
C GLU A 182 -12.86 -9.71 -2.89
N SER A 183 -12.06 -10.78 -2.90
CA SER A 183 -11.06 -11.06 -1.87
C SER A 183 -10.06 -9.91 -1.72
N ILE A 184 -9.67 -9.30 -2.84
CA ILE A 184 -8.82 -8.11 -2.84
C ILE A 184 -9.63 -6.92 -2.33
N VAL A 185 -10.65 -6.47 -3.06
CA VAL A 185 -11.24 -5.12 -2.93
C VAL A 185 -12.19 -4.93 -1.75
N VAL A 186 -12.71 -6.03 -1.19
CA VAL A 186 -13.60 -5.99 -0.02
C VAL A 186 -12.88 -6.52 1.21
N VAL A 187 -12.47 -7.79 1.18
CA VAL A 187 -12.06 -8.48 2.40
C VAL A 187 -10.65 -8.07 2.84
N SER A 188 -9.67 -8.08 1.91
CA SER A 188 -8.30 -7.70 2.22
C SER A 188 -8.18 -6.23 2.62
N LEU A 189 -8.83 -5.31 1.89
CA LEU A 189 -8.85 -3.89 2.30
C LEU A 189 -9.48 -3.72 3.68
N ALA A 190 -10.60 -4.37 3.96
CA ALA A 190 -11.23 -4.25 5.28
C ALA A 190 -10.28 -4.70 6.40
N ILE A 191 -9.58 -5.83 6.23
CA ILE A 191 -8.58 -6.31 7.20
C ILE A 191 -7.44 -5.29 7.36
N LEU A 192 -6.85 -4.82 6.26
CA LEU A 192 -5.75 -3.87 6.31
C LEU A 192 -6.18 -2.53 6.95
N ASN A 193 -7.38 -2.04 6.64
CA ASN A 193 -7.93 -0.80 7.22
C ASN A 193 -8.25 -0.92 8.71
N VAL A 194 -8.68 -2.07 9.21
CA VAL A 194 -8.77 -2.30 10.67
C VAL A 194 -7.40 -2.16 11.33
N ILE A 195 -6.38 -2.78 10.76
CA ILE A 195 -5.01 -2.76 11.32
C ILE A 195 -4.47 -1.33 11.29
N LEU A 196 -4.63 -0.66 10.15
CA LEU A 196 -4.20 0.72 9.97
C LEU A 196 -4.91 1.66 10.96
N ALA A 197 -6.24 1.59 11.05
CA ALA A 197 -7.04 2.39 11.99
C ALA A 197 -6.64 2.11 13.45
N THR A 198 -6.39 0.85 13.83
CA THR A 198 -5.91 0.51 15.17
C THR A 198 -4.55 1.16 15.46
N GLY A 199 -3.65 1.21 14.47
CA GLY A 199 -2.38 1.91 14.58
C GLY A 199 -2.53 3.43 14.69
N PHE A 200 -3.41 4.05 13.90
CA PHE A 200 -3.75 5.48 14.01
C PHE A 200 -4.35 5.83 15.38
N ILE A 201 -5.23 4.97 15.93
CA ILE A 201 -5.76 5.13 17.30
C ILE A 201 -4.61 5.04 18.32
N SER A 202 -3.65 4.13 18.15
CA SER A 202 -2.49 4.04 19.03
C SER A 202 -1.62 5.31 19.00
N ILE A 203 -1.37 5.87 17.82
CA ILE A 203 -0.70 7.18 17.68
C ILE A 203 -1.52 8.27 18.39
N CYS A 204 -2.84 8.32 18.16
CA CYS A 204 -3.72 9.28 18.81
C CYS A 204 -3.62 9.21 20.33
N ARG A 205 -3.69 8.00 20.91
CA ARG A 205 -3.69 7.77 22.36
C ARG A 205 -2.39 8.15 23.06
N HIS A 206 -1.29 8.21 22.31
CA HIS A 206 -0.04 8.79 22.82
C HIS A 206 -0.20 10.29 23.14
N PHE A 207 -1.01 11.01 22.36
CA PHE A 207 -1.21 12.46 22.52
C PHE A 207 -2.49 12.83 23.26
N SER A 208 -3.60 12.12 23.02
CA SER A 208 -4.92 12.37 23.61
C SER A 208 -5.74 11.10 23.77
N LYS A 209 -6.38 10.94 24.93
CA LYS A 209 -7.33 9.85 25.22
C LYS A 209 -8.78 10.22 24.85
N ASN A 210 -9.01 11.40 24.27
CA ASN A 210 -10.35 11.84 23.89
C ASN A 210 -10.93 10.94 22.79
N ILE A 211 -12.18 10.49 22.96
CA ILE A 211 -12.83 9.56 22.02
C ILE A 211 -13.09 10.20 20.65
N ILE A 212 -13.39 11.50 20.60
CA ILE A 212 -13.66 12.23 19.36
C ILE A 212 -12.39 12.29 18.49
N VAL A 213 -11.23 12.52 19.11
CA VAL A 213 -9.93 12.51 18.41
C VAL A 213 -9.56 11.09 17.96
N GLN A 214 -9.97 10.06 18.71
CA GLN A 214 -9.83 8.67 18.27
C GLN A 214 -10.74 8.35 17.07
N ILE A 215 -11.98 8.84 17.03
CA ILE A 215 -12.86 8.72 15.85
C ILE A 215 -12.21 9.40 14.63
N LEU A 216 -11.67 10.61 14.82
CA LEU A 216 -10.90 11.30 13.78
C LEU A 216 -9.74 10.44 13.27
N SER A 217 -9.01 9.76 14.17
CA SER A 217 -7.90 8.90 13.75
C SER A 217 -8.31 7.77 12.81
N VAL A 218 -9.54 7.27 12.92
CA VAL A 218 -10.09 6.27 12.00
C VAL A 218 -10.36 6.87 10.63
N THR A 219 -10.89 8.10 10.54
CA THR A 219 -11.17 8.75 9.25
C THR A 219 -9.91 9.23 8.54
N PHE A 220 -8.80 9.40 9.25
CA PHE A 220 -7.51 9.79 8.68
C PHE A 220 -6.86 8.73 7.78
N ILE A 221 -7.32 7.48 7.81
CA ILE A 221 -6.85 6.48 6.82
C ILE A 221 -7.20 6.88 5.38
N PHE A 222 -8.26 7.69 5.21
CA PHE A 222 -8.73 8.19 3.93
C PHE A 222 -8.05 9.49 3.49
N LEU A 223 -7.07 9.98 4.26
CA LEU A 223 -6.32 11.18 3.90
C LEU A 223 -5.52 10.93 2.60
N GLY A 224 -5.88 11.66 1.54
CA GLY A 224 -5.20 11.65 0.24
C GLY A 224 -4.89 13.04 -0.31
N GLY A 225 -5.12 14.10 0.47
CA GLY A 225 -5.10 15.48 -0.01
C GLY A 225 -6.44 15.92 -0.59
N LEU A 226 -6.60 17.24 -0.78
CA LEU A 226 -7.85 17.83 -1.27
C LEU A 226 -7.67 18.41 -2.66
N ILE A 227 -8.40 17.83 -3.62
CA ILE A 227 -8.49 18.35 -4.98
C ILE A 227 -9.60 19.40 -4.97
N PHE A 228 -9.21 20.67 -4.82
CA PHE A 228 -10.14 21.80 -5.02
C PHE A 228 -10.35 22.14 -6.50
N THR A 229 -9.54 21.57 -7.40
CA THR A 229 -9.53 21.92 -8.81
C THR A 229 -9.44 20.68 -9.69
N HIS A 230 -10.51 20.40 -10.45
CA HIS A 230 -10.45 19.49 -11.60
C HIS A 230 -9.47 20.00 -12.70
N SER A 231 -8.95 21.21 -12.54
CA SER A 231 -8.05 21.89 -13.48
C SER A 231 -6.64 21.29 -13.56
N TYR A 232 -6.26 20.36 -12.67
CA TYR A 232 -4.92 19.75 -12.67
C TYR A 232 -4.97 18.21 -12.69
N PRO A 233 -5.08 17.59 -13.89
CA PRO A 233 -5.15 16.13 -14.03
C PRO A 233 -3.98 15.39 -13.35
N ILE A 234 -2.78 15.97 -13.34
CA ILE A 234 -1.60 15.38 -12.69
C ILE A 234 -1.79 15.23 -11.17
N ALA A 235 -2.55 16.14 -10.53
CA ALA A 235 -2.81 16.08 -9.09
C ALA A 235 -3.64 14.85 -8.71
N GLU A 236 -4.45 14.30 -9.62
CA GLU A 236 -5.18 13.05 -9.37
C GLU A 236 -4.21 11.93 -9.00
N THR A 237 -3.06 11.83 -9.69
CA THR A 237 -2.01 10.82 -9.46
C THR A 237 -1.44 10.86 -8.04
N TYR A 238 -1.41 12.03 -7.40
CA TYR A 238 -0.91 12.20 -6.04
C TYR A 238 -1.94 11.75 -5.00
N VAL A 239 -3.23 11.91 -5.31
CA VAL A 239 -4.32 11.46 -4.44
C VAL A 239 -4.41 9.94 -4.38
N PHE A 240 -3.79 9.20 -5.31
CA PHE A 240 -3.61 7.75 -5.20
C PHE A 240 -2.73 7.35 -4.01
N ALA A 241 -1.89 8.26 -3.50
CA ALA A 241 -1.09 8.04 -2.30
C ALA A 241 -1.93 8.20 -1.02
N ASN A 242 -3.01 7.42 -0.91
CA ASN A 242 -3.91 7.39 0.22
C ASN A 242 -3.86 6.03 0.92
N GLY A 243 -4.00 6.01 2.23
CA GLY A 243 -3.76 4.82 3.04
C GLY A 243 -4.80 3.70 2.90
N TRP A 244 -5.78 3.80 2.00
CA TRP A 244 -6.96 2.94 2.02
C TRP A 244 -7.06 1.92 0.86
N THR A 245 -6.19 2.00 -0.15
CA THR A 245 -6.05 0.93 -1.18
C THR A 245 -5.11 -0.16 -0.70
N PRO A 246 -5.23 -1.44 -1.08
CA PRO A 246 -4.56 -2.54 -0.38
C PRO A 246 -3.03 -2.45 -0.45
N LYS A 247 -2.48 -2.18 -1.64
CA LYS A 247 -1.04 -1.93 -1.84
C LYS A 247 -0.51 -0.84 -0.92
N VAL A 248 -1.23 0.27 -0.85
CA VAL A 248 -0.83 1.46 -0.11
C VAL A 248 -1.13 1.35 1.40
N SER A 249 -2.15 0.59 1.77
CA SER A 249 -2.54 0.28 3.15
C SER A 249 -1.45 -0.54 3.82
N MET A 250 -0.93 -1.57 3.16
CA MET A 250 0.17 -2.39 3.69
C MET A 250 1.41 -1.53 3.97
N VAL A 251 1.78 -0.65 3.03
CA VAL A 251 2.88 0.31 3.20
C VAL A 251 2.62 1.27 4.36
N SER A 252 1.40 1.81 4.45
CA SER A 252 0.98 2.75 5.50
C SER A 252 1.01 2.10 6.90
N ILE A 253 0.63 0.84 7.02
CA ILE A 253 0.70 0.08 8.29
C ILE A 253 2.14 0.02 8.80
N ILE A 254 3.11 -0.24 7.91
CA ILE A 254 4.52 -0.28 8.29
C ILE A 254 5.06 1.11 8.65
N PHE A 255 4.63 2.16 7.94
CA PHE A 255 4.96 3.53 8.34
C PHE A 255 4.36 3.92 9.69
N VAL A 256 3.12 3.53 9.98
CA VAL A 256 2.49 3.72 11.29
C VAL A 256 3.28 2.97 12.36
N PHE A 257 3.75 1.75 12.09
CA PHE A 257 4.61 1.03 13.02
C PHE A 257 5.94 1.76 13.27
N PHE A 258 6.60 2.27 12.23
CA PHE A 258 7.79 3.13 12.35
C PHE A 258 7.53 4.38 13.20
N VAL A 259 6.42 5.06 12.95
CA VAL A 259 6.03 6.29 13.66
C VAL A 259 5.80 6.02 15.14
N ILE A 260 5.02 5.00 15.49
CA ILE A 260 4.78 4.63 16.89
C ILE A 260 6.10 4.28 17.58
N SER A 261 6.96 3.49 16.92
CA SER A 261 8.26 3.09 17.45
C SER A 261 9.16 4.30 17.71
N THR A 262 9.12 5.31 16.84
CA THR A 262 9.89 6.55 16.98
C THR A 262 9.34 7.46 18.06
N ILE A 263 8.02 7.65 18.12
CA ILE A 263 7.34 8.44 19.17
C ILE A 263 7.61 7.87 20.56
N LYS A 264 7.67 6.54 20.69
CA LYS A 264 8.01 5.83 21.92
C LYS A 264 9.51 5.75 22.22
N ASN A 265 10.35 6.39 21.40
CA ASN A 265 11.81 6.39 21.54
C ASN A 265 12.43 4.99 21.62
N GLN A 266 11.90 4.03 20.86
CA GLN A 266 12.47 2.69 20.82
C GLN A 266 13.85 2.72 20.12
N SER A 267 14.83 1.97 20.66
CA SER A 267 16.22 2.01 20.20
C SER A 267 16.44 1.60 18.74
N LEU A 268 15.52 0.79 18.21
CA LEU A 268 15.50 0.27 16.84
C LEU A 268 14.29 0.80 16.05
N SER A 269 13.89 2.06 16.27
CA SER A 269 12.68 2.61 15.67
C SER A 269 12.65 2.59 14.14
N LEU A 270 13.80 2.55 13.45
CA LEU A 270 13.86 2.44 11.98
C LEU A 270 13.70 0.99 11.45
N PHE A 271 13.75 -0.04 12.29
CA PHE A 271 13.65 -1.44 11.84
C PHE A 271 12.37 -1.77 11.05
N PRO A 272 11.17 -1.27 11.45
CA PRO A 272 9.96 -1.49 10.66
C PRO A 272 10.13 -1.07 9.19
N LEU A 273 10.89 0.00 8.91
CA LEU A 273 11.09 0.49 7.55
C LEU A 273 11.88 -0.49 6.67
N LEU A 274 12.71 -1.36 7.26
CA LEU A 274 13.39 -2.41 6.48
C LEU A 274 12.40 -3.42 5.89
N MET A 275 11.16 -3.51 6.38
CA MET A 275 10.16 -4.39 5.78
C MET A 275 9.64 -3.83 4.45
N LEU A 276 9.71 -2.51 4.24
CA LEU A 276 9.10 -1.85 3.09
C LEU A 276 9.65 -2.31 1.73
N PRO A 277 10.96 -2.51 1.53
CA PRO A 277 11.51 -3.07 0.28
C PRO A 277 11.04 -4.50 -0.05
N ILE A 278 10.66 -5.29 0.96
CA ILE A 278 10.07 -6.63 0.78
C ILE A 278 8.57 -6.52 0.51
N VAL A 279 7.90 -5.58 1.19
CA VAL A 279 6.48 -5.32 1.00
C VAL A 279 6.19 -4.77 -0.39
N ASN A 280 7.03 -3.86 -0.86
CA ASN A 280 6.96 -3.29 -2.19
C ASN A 280 8.36 -2.83 -2.63
N ILE A 281 8.90 -3.48 -3.64
CA ILE A 281 10.25 -3.23 -4.13
C ILE A 281 10.47 -1.79 -4.60
N SER A 282 9.43 -1.09 -5.07
CA SER A 282 9.57 0.31 -5.52
C SER A 282 9.97 1.25 -4.39
N LEU A 283 9.81 0.84 -3.12
CA LEU A 283 10.24 1.60 -1.96
C LEU A 283 11.75 1.48 -1.69
N ALA A 284 12.43 0.47 -2.25
CA ALA A 284 13.82 0.17 -1.92
C ALA A 284 14.78 1.35 -2.11
N PRO A 285 14.77 2.11 -3.24
CA PRO A 285 15.71 3.21 -3.44
C PRO A 285 15.54 4.31 -2.40
N ALA A 286 14.30 4.72 -2.14
CA ALA A 286 14.00 5.78 -1.20
C ALA A 286 14.27 5.37 0.26
N ILE A 287 13.86 4.15 0.64
CA ILE A 287 14.00 3.65 2.02
C ILE A 287 15.47 3.41 2.38
N PHE A 288 16.22 2.66 1.58
CA PHE A 288 17.61 2.36 1.91
C PHE A 288 18.46 3.63 1.97
N THR A 289 18.30 4.53 0.99
CA THR A 289 19.04 5.80 0.97
C THR A 289 18.68 6.67 2.17
N SER A 290 17.39 6.80 2.51
CA SER A 290 16.96 7.61 3.66
C SER A 290 17.44 7.04 5.00
N ILE A 291 17.45 5.72 5.16
CA ILE A 291 18.03 5.06 6.34
C ILE A 291 19.52 5.35 6.43
N VAL A 292 20.29 5.20 5.35
CA VAL A 292 21.73 5.48 5.33
C VAL A 292 22.02 6.95 5.69
N LEU A 293 21.31 7.91 5.08
CA LEU A 293 21.47 9.34 5.39
C LEU A 293 21.14 9.64 6.86
N THR A 294 20.11 8.99 7.42
CA THR A 294 19.76 9.12 8.84
C THR A 294 20.82 8.48 9.75
N CYS A 295 21.44 7.37 9.31
CA CYS A 295 22.54 6.75 10.02
C CYS A 295 23.78 7.64 10.04
N LEU A 296 24.09 8.35 8.95
CA LEU A 296 25.14 9.36 8.93
C LEU A 296 24.85 10.47 9.95
N TYR A 297 23.62 10.96 10.02
CA TYR A 297 23.20 11.91 11.06
C TYR A 297 23.45 11.37 12.49
N TYR A 298 23.07 10.12 12.76
CA TYR A 298 23.33 9.49 14.07
C TYR A 298 24.82 9.25 14.35
N TYR A 299 25.60 8.91 13.33
CA TYR A 299 27.03 8.73 13.41
C TYR A 299 27.72 10.01 13.90
N PHE A 300 27.38 11.15 13.30
CA PHE A 300 27.90 12.46 13.72
C PHE A 300 27.40 12.90 15.10
N ARG A 301 26.26 12.38 15.58
CA ARG A 301 25.73 12.58 16.94
C ARG A 301 26.31 11.62 17.99
N LYS A 302 27.40 10.91 17.68
CA LYS A 302 28.09 9.93 18.54
C LYS A 302 27.27 8.68 18.88
N ASN A 303 26.17 8.37 18.16
CA ASN A 303 25.43 7.12 18.33
C ASN A 303 25.83 6.05 17.29
N LYS A 304 27.13 5.70 17.28
CA LYS A 304 27.73 4.81 16.27
C LYS A 304 27.14 3.40 16.27
N LYS A 305 26.83 2.85 17.45
CA LYS A 305 26.28 1.49 17.59
C LYS A 305 24.91 1.35 16.92
N THR A 306 24.02 2.31 17.13
CA THR A 306 22.70 2.31 16.49
C THR A 306 22.81 2.50 14.98
N ALA A 307 23.67 3.42 14.51
CA ALA A 307 23.92 3.62 13.09
C ALA A 307 24.43 2.33 12.40
N PHE A 308 25.38 1.62 13.02
CA PHE A 308 25.90 0.36 12.50
C PHE A 308 24.80 -0.70 12.34
N LYS A 309 23.93 -0.88 13.34
CA LYS A 309 22.83 -1.87 13.29
C LYS A 309 21.91 -1.64 12.09
N TYR A 310 21.57 -0.39 11.83
CA TYR A 310 20.71 -0.02 10.69
C TYR A 310 21.41 -0.21 9.35
N ILE A 311 22.66 0.24 9.20
CA ILE A 311 23.44 0.05 7.97
C ILE A 311 23.60 -1.45 7.67
N PHE A 312 24.00 -2.23 8.67
CA PHE A 312 24.18 -3.67 8.53
C PHE A 312 22.87 -4.38 8.15
N GLY A 313 21.76 -4.01 8.80
CA GLY A 313 20.43 -4.54 8.45
C GLY A 313 20.01 -4.21 7.02
N SER A 314 20.23 -2.97 6.57
CA SER A 314 19.97 -2.55 5.18
C SER A 314 20.82 -3.34 4.18
N ILE A 315 22.11 -3.53 4.45
CA ILE A 315 23.03 -4.27 3.57
C ILE A 315 22.61 -5.74 3.46
N ILE A 316 22.35 -6.42 4.58
CA ILE A 316 21.90 -7.82 4.55
C ILE A 316 20.62 -7.96 3.74
N LEU A 317 19.66 -7.06 3.94
CA LEU A 317 18.39 -7.14 3.23
C LEU A 317 18.57 -6.87 1.73
N ALA A 318 19.36 -5.86 1.36
CA ALA A 318 19.65 -5.56 -0.04
C ALA A 318 20.35 -6.75 -0.74
N ILE A 319 21.32 -7.38 -0.07
CA ILE A 319 21.98 -8.60 -0.56
C ILE A 319 20.98 -9.73 -0.70
N PHE A 320 20.12 -9.96 0.29
CA PHE A 320 19.09 -11.00 0.22
C PHE A 320 18.15 -10.79 -0.97
N ILE A 321 17.61 -9.59 -1.15
CA ILE A 321 16.72 -9.25 -2.28
C ILE A 321 17.43 -9.50 -3.61
N LEU A 322 18.67 -9.02 -3.74
CA LEU A 322 19.47 -9.17 -4.96
C LEU A 322 19.72 -10.65 -5.26
N VAL A 323 20.17 -11.42 -4.27
CA VAL A 323 20.45 -12.86 -4.42
C VAL A 323 19.16 -13.63 -4.75
N PHE A 324 18.05 -13.35 -4.07
CA PHE A 324 16.77 -13.99 -4.34
C PHE A 324 16.35 -13.83 -5.80
N TYR A 325 16.33 -12.59 -6.30
CA TYR A 325 15.93 -12.34 -7.69
C TYR A 325 16.98 -12.76 -8.70
N TYR A 326 18.27 -12.71 -8.37
CA TYR A 326 19.34 -13.20 -9.23
C TYR A 326 19.21 -14.72 -9.45
N LEU A 327 19.07 -15.49 -8.37
CA LEU A 327 18.91 -16.95 -8.44
C LEU A 327 17.62 -17.37 -9.17
N ASN A 328 16.59 -16.53 -9.13
CA ASN A 328 15.32 -16.77 -9.79
C ASN A 328 15.25 -16.19 -11.21
N SER A 329 16.18 -15.32 -11.60
CA SER A 329 16.20 -14.70 -12.92
C SER A 329 16.74 -15.64 -13.99
N LYS A 330 15.86 -16.41 -14.64
CA LYS A 330 16.21 -17.03 -15.92
C LYS A 330 16.21 -15.95 -17.00
N SER A 331 17.34 -15.27 -17.21
CA SER A 331 17.70 -14.35 -18.32
C SER A 331 16.68 -13.28 -18.80
N GLY A 332 15.52 -13.13 -18.17
CA GLY A 332 14.38 -12.34 -18.67
C GLY A 332 13.63 -11.56 -17.59
N THR A 333 14.30 -11.24 -16.47
CA THR A 333 13.77 -10.36 -15.40
C THR A 333 14.24 -8.92 -15.52
N ALA A 334 15.22 -8.62 -16.37
CA ALA A 334 15.49 -7.25 -16.77
C ALA A 334 14.28 -6.76 -17.56
N GLY A 335 13.57 -5.75 -17.04
CA GLY A 335 12.63 -5.01 -17.86
C GLY A 335 13.37 -4.47 -19.09
N ASN A 336 12.64 -4.15 -20.17
CA ASN A 336 13.22 -3.59 -21.39
C ASN A 336 13.71 -2.14 -21.23
N PHE A 337 14.02 -1.74 -19.99
CA PHE A 337 14.43 -0.42 -19.62
C PHE A 337 15.90 -0.45 -19.18
N THR A 338 16.71 0.33 -19.88
CA THR A 338 18.16 0.42 -19.68
C THR A 338 18.54 1.80 -19.13
N PRO A 339 19.67 1.96 -18.43
CA PRO A 339 20.18 3.27 -18.03
C PRO A 339 20.29 4.26 -19.20
N GLU A 340 20.57 3.78 -20.41
CA GLU A 340 20.63 4.56 -21.64
C GLU A 340 19.28 5.24 -21.94
N ASN A 341 18.15 4.58 -21.66
CA ASN A 341 16.83 5.18 -21.83
C ASN A 341 16.56 6.34 -20.84
N ILE A 342 17.17 6.32 -19.65
CA ILE A 342 17.12 7.47 -18.72
C ILE A 342 17.86 8.65 -19.32
N ILE A 343 19.06 8.40 -19.82
CA ILE A 343 19.93 9.42 -20.42
C ILE A 343 19.25 10.02 -21.64
N GLU A 344 18.71 9.20 -22.54
CA GLU A 344 17.97 9.63 -23.72
C GLU A 344 16.73 10.44 -23.35
N GLY A 345 15.96 9.98 -22.35
CA GLY A 345 14.79 10.70 -21.86
C GLY A 345 15.08 12.08 -21.26
N HIS A 346 16.27 12.30 -20.68
CA HIS A 346 16.68 13.63 -20.20
C HIS A 346 17.33 14.50 -21.27
N LYS A 347 17.87 13.91 -22.34
CA LYS A 347 18.37 14.67 -23.49
C LYS A 347 17.26 15.43 -24.21
N THR A 348 16.01 14.94 -24.18
CA THR A 348 14.86 15.61 -24.79
C THR A 348 14.38 16.82 -23.98
N ASP A 349 14.51 16.80 -22.65
CA ASP A 349 14.22 17.94 -21.76
C ASP A 349 15.15 17.94 -20.54
N LEU A 350 16.27 18.67 -20.63
CA LEU A 350 17.25 18.80 -19.55
C LEU A 350 16.68 19.43 -18.27
N THR A 351 15.57 20.19 -18.39
CA THR A 351 14.92 20.84 -17.25
C THR A 351 13.86 19.95 -16.60
N LYS A 352 13.61 18.75 -17.14
CA LYS A 352 12.58 17.83 -16.65
C LYS A 352 12.71 17.51 -15.16
N PRO A 353 13.90 17.21 -14.60
CA PRO A 353 14.03 16.97 -13.17
C PRO A 353 13.57 18.16 -12.30
N LEU A 354 13.93 19.39 -12.69
CA LEU A 354 13.52 20.60 -12.00
C LEU A 354 12.02 20.85 -12.12
N LYS A 355 11.43 20.60 -13.30
CA LYS A 355 9.97 20.68 -13.50
C LYS A 355 9.22 19.67 -12.64
N VAL A 356 9.73 18.44 -12.54
CA VAL A 356 9.15 17.40 -11.67
C VAL A 356 9.20 17.84 -10.21
N ILE A 357 10.36 18.28 -9.72
CA ILE A 357 10.50 18.73 -8.31
C ILE A 357 9.62 19.95 -8.03
N GLY A 358 9.71 21.00 -8.85
CA GLY A 358 8.93 22.23 -8.67
C GLY A 358 7.43 21.98 -8.77
N GLY A 359 6.99 21.22 -9.77
CA GLY A 359 5.59 20.82 -9.93
C GLY A 359 5.09 20.00 -8.74
N SER A 360 5.91 19.08 -8.22
CA SER A 360 5.56 18.28 -7.03
C SER A 360 5.36 19.13 -5.80
N ILE A 361 6.25 20.11 -5.56
CA ILE A 361 6.13 21.02 -4.41
C ILE A 361 4.84 21.84 -4.50
N ILE A 362 4.51 22.35 -5.68
CA ILE A 362 3.28 23.12 -5.91
C ILE A 362 2.05 22.24 -5.68
N ILE A 363 2.01 21.03 -6.28
CA ILE A 363 0.90 20.09 -6.13
C ILE A 363 0.71 19.71 -4.66
N LEU A 364 1.79 19.33 -3.95
CA LEU A 364 1.72 18.99 -2.53
C LEU A 364 1.22 20.18 -1.70
N SER A 365 1.71 21.38 -1.98
CA SER A 365 1.26 22.59 -1.28
C SER A 365 -0.24 22.79 -1.46
N ILE A 366 -0.75 22.67 -2.68
CA ILE A 366 -2.18 22.80 -2.98
C ILE A 366 -3.00 21.72 -2.26
N LEU A 367 -2.58 20.45 -2.39
CA LEU A 367 -3.30 19.30 -1.84
C LEU A 367 -3.40 19.35 -0.31
N TYR A 368 -2.36 19.85 0.36
CA TYR A 368 -2.26 19.79 1.82
C TYR A 368 -2.47 21.12 2.55
N PHE A 369 -2.53 22.25 1.84
CA PHE A 369 -2.60 23.60 2.45
C PHE A 369 -3.69 23.71 3.51
N LEU A 370 -4.90 23.20 3.25
CA LEU A 370 -6.01 23.30 4.20
C LEU A 370 -5.77 22.54 5.51
N TYR A 371 -5.02 21.45 5.48
CA TYR A 371 -4.69 20.70 6.69
C TYR A 371 -3.72 21.46 7.60
N PHE A 372 -2.97 22.42 7.05
CA PHE A 372 -2.09 23.30 7.81
C PHE A 372 -2.78 24.57 8.31
N ILE A 373 -4.00 24.90 7.86
CA ILE A 373 -4.73 26.09 8.32
C ILE A 373 -4.98 26.06 9.83
N PRO A 374 -5.56 24.98 10.43
CA PRO A 374 -5.79 24.97 11.87
C PRO A 374 -4.48 25.13 12.66
N PRO A 375 -3.45 24.27 12.48
CA PRO A 375 -2.16 24.46 13.17
C PRO A 375 -1.60 25.88 13.04
N SER A 376 -1.73 26.49 11.86
CA SER A 376 -1.24 27.85 11.57
C SER A 376 -2.00 28.93 12.34
N LEU A 377 -3.34 28.94 12.24
CA LEU A 377 -4.20 29.88 12.98
C LEU A 377 -3.95 29.83 14.49
N PHE A 378 -3.58 28.66 14.98
CA PHE A 378 -3.33 28.42 16.40
C PHE A 378 -1.93 28.82 16.84
N SER A 379 -0.94 28.65 15.96
CA SER A 379 0.41 29.15 16.17
C SER A 379 0.50 30.69 16.25
N LEU A 380 -0.54 31.42 15.85
CA LEU A 380 -0.61 32.89 15.98
C LEU A 380 -0.72 33.34 17.44
N LYS A 381 -1.31 32.54 18.33
CA LYS A 381 -1.39 32.85 19.77
C LYS A 381 -0.11 32.41 20.47
N LYS A 382 0.63 33.35 21.06
CA LYS A 382 1.96 33.14 21.67
C LYS A 382 2.02 31.96 22.66
N ALA A 383 0.99 31.80 23.51
CA ALA A 383 0.93 30.73 24.50
C ALA A 383 0.93 29.33 23.84
N TYR A 384 0.05 29.11 22.86
CA TYR A 384 -0.07 27.84 22.14
C TYR A 384 1.12 27.59 21.20
N ARG A 385 1.68 28.66 20.61
CA ARG A 385 2.87 28.57 19.75
C ARG A 385 4.02 27.87 20.46
N SER A 386 4.35 28.30 21.68
CA SER A 386 5.46 27.73 22.44
C SER A 386 5.22 26.25 22.78
N ALA A 387 4.02 25.92 23.27
CA ALA A 387 3.64 24.54 23.60
C ALA A 387 3.68 23.62 22.37
N PHE A 388 3.09 24.04 21.26
CA PHE A 388 3.06 23.31 20.00
C PHE A 388 4.46 23.01 19.45
N PHE A 389 5.32 24.04 19.31
CA PHE A 389 6.68 23.85 18.80
C PHE A 389 7.58 23.08 19.79
N SER A 390 7.34 23.21 21.10
CA SER A 390 8.01 22.40 22.11
C SER A 390 7.66 20.91 21.96
N GLU A 391 6.40 20.59 21.75
CA GLU A 391 5.95 19.21 21.53
C GLU A 391 6.50 18.65 20.21
N LEU A 392 6.44 19.40 19.10
CA LEU A 392 7.04 18.97 17.82
C LEU A 392 8.54 18.70 17.93
N ARG A 393 9.27 19.50 18.74
CA ARG A 393 10.72 19.34 18.94
C ARG A 393 11.06 18.00 19.57
N LYS A 394 10.17 17.41 20.39
CA LYS A 394 10.36 16.07 20.97
C LYS A 394 10.47 14.99 19.88
N TYR A 395 9.82 15.19 18.74
CA TYR A 395 9.80 14.25 17.61
C TYR A 395 10.65 14.72 16.44
N LYS A 396 11.67 15.57 16.68
CA LYS A 396 12.55 16.11 15.64
C LYS A 396 13.16 15.04 14.72
N SER A 397 13.55 13.89 15.25
CA SER A 397 14.10 12.78 14.46
C SER A 397 13.12 12.25 13.42
N LEU A 398 11.84 12.12 13.80
CA LEU A 398 10.77 11.71 12.89
C LEU A 398 10.63 12.73 11.74
N PHE A 399 10.51 14.02 12.06
CA PHE A 399 10.39 15.07 11.03
C PHE A 399 11.61 15.16 10.11
N ILE A 400 12.82 14.99 10.65
CA ILE A 400 14.04 14.94 9.82
C ILE A 400 14.00 13.75 8.87
N PHE A 401 13.67 12.55 9.38
CA PHE A 401 13.58 11.35 8.56
C PHE A 401 12.53 11.52 7.44
N SER A 402 11.36 12.05 7.78
CA SER A 402 10.30 12.30 6.82
C SER A 402 10.66 13.36 5.78
N LEU A 403 11.42 14.40 6.15
CA LEU A 403 11.94 15.35 5.17
C LEU A 403 12.94 14.66 4.22
N LEU A 404 13.85 13.84 4.77
CA LEU A 404 14.83 13.11 3.96
C LEU A 404 14.15 12.17 2.97
N ILE A 405 13.16 11.38 3.39
CA ILE A 405 12.51 10.42 2.50
C ILE A 405 11.66 11.09 1.40
N VAL A 406 11.07 12.26 1.68
CA VAL A 406 10.39 13.09 0.67
C VAL A 406 11.42 13.61 -0.34
N ILE A 407 12.54 14.19 0.11
CA ILE A 407 13.59 14.71 -0.77
C ILE A 407 14.20 13.60 -1.62
N VAL A 408 14.59 12.49 -1.00
CA VAL A 408 15.20 11.34 -1.68
C VAL A 408 14.22 10.73 -2.68
N GLY A 409 12.96 10.54 -2.31
CA GLY A 409 11.94 10.03 -3.22
C GLY A 409 11.73 10.93 -4.43
N LEU A 410 11.64 12.25 -4.21
CA LEU A 410 11.56 13.25 -5.29
C LEU A 410 12.78 13.20 -6.21
N LEU A 411 13.99 13.08 -5.64
CA LEU A 411 15.21 12.97 -6.43
C LEU A 411 15.20 11.71 -7.29
N PHE A 412 14.89 10.55 -6.73
CA PHE A 412 14.79 9.31 -7.50
C PHE A 412 13.75 9.42 -8.61
N TRP A 413 12.54 9.89 -8.32
CA TRP A 413 11.52 10.07 -9.35
C TRP A 413 11.98 11.07 -10.43
N SER A 414 12.56 12.21 -10.05
CA SER A 414 13.02 13.22 -11.01
C SER A 414 14.10 12.68 -11.95
N ILE A 415 15.03 11.87 -11.44
CA ILE A 415 16.11 11.26 -12.22
C ILE A 415 15.59 10.10 -13.06
N THR A 416 14.61 9.34 -12.56
CA THR A 416 14.09 8.15 -13.24
C THR A 416 12.78 8.38 -13.98
N HIS A 417 12.33 9.64 -14.12
CA HIS A 417 11.05 10.00 -14.74
C HIS A 417 10.77 9.29 -16.09
N PRO A 418 11.75 9.04 -16.97
CA PRO A 418 11.51 8.28 -18.21
C PRO A 418 11.03 6.83 -17.99
N ILE A 419 11.31 6.25 -16.82
CA ILE A 419 10.82 4.92 -16.41
C ILE A 419 9.32 5.03 -16.09
N SER A 420 8.52 4.14 -16.69
CA SER A 420 7.11 3.96 -16.35
C SER A 420 6.97 3.67 -14.85
N ASP A 421 6.00 4.29 -14.18
CA ASP A 421 5.78 4.15 -12.73
C ASP A 421 6.90 4.63 -11.79
N SER A 422 7.94 5.31 -12.29
CA SER A 422 9.00 5.92 -11.45
C SER A 422 8.47 6.84 -10.36
N MET A 423 7.27 7.41 -10.54
CA MET A 423 6.59 8.22 -9.53
C MET A 423 6.37 7.45 -8.22
N GLN A 424 6.26 6.12 -8.25
CA GLN A 424 6.13 5.28 -7.05
C GLN A 424 7.31 5.45 -6.08
N PHE A 425 8.49 5.80 -6.58
CA PHE A 425 9.67 6.09 -5.75
C PHE A 425 9.48 7.32 -4.86
N PHE A 426 8.54 8.20 -5.22
CA PHE A 426 8.21 9.39 -4.46
C PHE A 426 6.88 9.27 -3.72
N TYR A 427 5.78 8.99 -4.43
CA TYR A 427 4.46 9.13 -3.82
C TYR A 427 4.22 8.10 -2.72
N MET A 428 4.71 6.86 -2.87
CA MET A 428 4.52 5.85 -1.85
C MET A 428 5.33 6.13 -0.58
N PRO A 429 6.66 6.36 -0.63
CA PRO A 429 7.41 6.58 0.60
C PRO A 429 7.21 8.00 1.16
N GLY A 430 7.14 9.02 0.29
CA GLY A 430 7.07 10.42 0.70
C GLY A 430 5.67 10.84 1.14
N ILE A 431 4.67 10.66 0.29
CA ILE A 431 3.32 11.20 0.53
C ILE A 431 2.58 10.43 1.62
N LEU A 432 2.72 9.10 1.69
CA LEU A 432 2.08 8.32 2.77
C LEU A 432 2.62 8.67 4.15
N LEU A 433 3.93 8.84 4.26
CA LEU A 433 4.52 9.28 5.52
C LEU A 433 4.12 10.73 5.83
N LEU A 434 4.02 11.60 4.83
CA LEU A 434 3.52 12.97 4.99
C LEU A 434 2.08 12.99 5.51
N ASN A 435 1.19 12.11 5.02
CA ASN A 435 -0.18 11.97 5.53
C ASN A 435 -0.19 11.65 7.04
N ILE A 436 0.68 10.72 7.48
CA ILE A 436 0.79 10.36 8.90
C ILE A 436 1.38 11.52 9.72
N LEU A 437 2.32 12.30 9.16
CA LEU A 437 2.84 13.50 9.83
C LEU A 437 1.79 14.59 9.98
N ILE A 438 0.98 14.83 8.94
CA ILE A 438 -0.11 15.80 8.97
C ILE A 438 -1.09 15.42 10.09
N PHE A 439 -1.43 14.13 10.20
CA PHE A 439 -2.22 13.61 11.30
C PHE A 439 -1.61 13.93 12.67
N ILE A 440 -0.31 13.69 12.88
CA ILE A 440 0.37 14.02 14.14
C ILE A 440 0.31 15.51 14.44
N ILE A 441 0.62 16.36 13.45
CA ILE A 441 0.57 17.83 13.60
C ILE A 441 -0.83 18.28 14.01
N ILE A 442 -1.86 17.69 13.41
CA ILE A 442 -3.26 18.00 13.69
C ILE A 442 -3.65 17.53 15.10
N ILE A 443 -3.27 16.33 15.54
CA ILE A 443 -3.56 15.87 16.91
C ILE A 443 -2.85 16.72 17.95
N ILE A 444 -1.57 17.04 17.74
CA ILE A 444 -0.82 17.90 18.66
C ILE A 444 -1.54 19.25 18.76
N SER A 445 -1.99 19.81 17.64
CA SER A 445 -2.79 21.03 17.63
C SER A 445 -4.06 20.84 18.46
N PHE A 446 -4.85 19.78 18.22
CA PHE A 446 -6.09 19.50 18.94
C PHE A 446 -5.93 19.28 20.44
N LYS A 447 -4.85 18.63 20.86
CA LYS A 447 -4.51 18.46 22.28
C LYS A 447 -4.42 19.83 22.96
N GLU A 448 -3.72 20.77 22.33
CA GLU A 448 -3.61 22.13 22.85
C GLU A 448 -4.95 22.89 22.84
N PHE A 449 -5.86 22.59 21.89
CA PHE A 449 -7.25 23.12 21.91
C PHE A 449 -8.06 22.64 23.09
N GLN A 450 -8.00 21.35 23.39
CA GLN A 450 -8.79 20.76 24.47
C GLN A 450 -8.37 21.30 25.83
N ASN A 451 -7.09 21.65 25.96
CA ASN A 451 -6.51 22.25 27.17
C ASN A 451 -6.80 23.76 27.30
N SER A 452 -7.39 24.40 26.30
CA SER A 452 -7.78 25.82 26.38
C SER A 452 -8.93 26.03 27.35
N ASP A 453 -8.83 27.04 28.22
CA ASP A 453 -9.90 27.39 29.17
C ASP A 453 -11.16 27.96 28.49
N THR A 454 -11.02 28.52 27.27
CA THR A 454 -12.17 29.14 26.60
C THR A 454 -13.08 28.12 25.88
N PRO A 455 -14.40 28.11 26.14
CA PRO A 455 -15.34 27.17 25.52
C PRO A 455 -15.41 27.35 23.99
N LYS A 456 -15.24 28.58 23.49
CA LYS A 456 -15.20 28.89 22.05
C LYS A 456 -14.10 28.11 21.32
N ASN A 457 -12.91 27.95 21.92
CA ASN A 457 -11.82 27.20 21.31
C ASN A 457 -12.13 25.70 21.26
N LYS A 458 -12.80 25.16 22.29
CA LYS A 458 -13.25 23.75 22.32
C LYS A 458 -14.28 23.47 21.22
N VAL A 459 -15.28 24.34 21.07
CA VAL A 459 -16.29 24.23 19.99
C VAL A 459 -15.64 24.35 18.61
N LEU A 460 -14.77 25.33 18.41
CA LEU A 460 -14.05 25.49 17.14
C LEU A 460 -13.22 24.24 16.81
N SER A 461 -12.52 23.68 17.79
CA SER A 461 -11.75 22.46 17.59
C SER A 461 -12.63 21.29 17.17
N PHE A 462 -13.80 21.14 17.80
CA PHE A 462 -14.77 20.11 17.45
C PHE A 462 -15.31 20.27 16.02
N LEU A 463 -15.62 21.50 15.60
CA LEU A 463 -16.06 21.79 14.23
C LEU A 463 -14.97 21.45 13.20
N ILE A 464 -13.70 21.76 13.47
CA ILE A 464 -12.59 21.42 12.57
C ILE A 464 -12.43 19.90 12.46
N ILE A 465 -12.58 19.15 13.55
CA ILE A 465 -12.57 17.68 13.53
C ILE A 465 -13.67 17.14 12.61
N ILE A 466 -14.89 17.67 12.74
CA ILE A 466 -16.02 17.26 11.90
C ILE A 466 -15.74 17.57 10.44
N ILE A 467 -15.30 18.79 10.13
CA ILE A 467 -14.97 19.20 8.77
C ILE A 467 -13.92 18.26 8.16
N PHE A 468 -12.81 18.01 8.85
CA PHE A 468 -11.78 17.10 8.35
C PHE A 468 -12.28 15.66 8.16
N SER A 469 -13.11 15.16 9.08
CA SER A 469 -13.69 13.82 8.97
C SER A 469 -14.59 13.71 7.74
N ILE A 470 -15.51 14.66 7.57
CA ILE A 470 -16.42 14.71 6.42
C ILE A 470 -15.62 14.86 5.13
N THR A 471 -14.68 15.79 5.10
CA THR A 471 -13.83 16.06 3.94
C THR A 471 -13.02 14.83 3.52
N ASN A 472 -12.42 14.09 4.47
CA ASN A 472 -11.70 12.85 4.20
C ASN A 472 -12.63 11.71 3.72
N ILE A 473 -13.89 11.68 4.16
CA ILE A 473 -14.86 10.67 3.68
C ILE A 473 -15.33 11.03 2.27
N ILE A 474 -15.62 12.31 2.00
CA ILE A 474 -16.03 12.79 0.68
C ILE A 474 -14.92 12.58 -0.35
N SER A 475 -13.66 12.76 0.03
CA SER A 475 -12.53 12.53 -0.89
C SER A 475 -12.44 11.07 -1.37
N VAL A 476 -12.98 10.10 -0.62
CA VAL A 476 -13.08 8.70 -1.07
C VAL A 476 -14.03 8.55 -2.26
N TYR A 477 -15.20 9.20 -2.22
CA TYR A 477 -16.16 9.16 -3.33
C TYR A 477 -15.60 9.80 -4.61
N ASN A 478 -14.78 10.84 -4.45
CA ASN A 478 -14.12 11.52 -5.56
C ASN A 478 -12.81 10.83 -5.97
N SER A 479 -12.42 9.77 -5.26
CA SER A 479 -11.19 9.07 -5.56
C SER A 479 -11.32 8.30 -6.88
N PRO A 480 -10.24 8.21 -7.67
CA PRO A 480 -10.25 7.51 -8.94
C PRO A 480 -10.54 6.01 -8.82
N PHE A 481 -10.33 5.40 -7.64
CA PHE A 481 -10.44 3.95 -7.42
C PHE A 481 -11.88 3.41 -7.35
N TYR A 482 -12.84 4.23 -6.94
CA TYR A 482 -14.26 3.87 -6.88
C TYR A 482 -15.11 4.66 -7.86
N LYS A 483 -14.58 4.90 -9.06
CA LYS A 483 -15.44 5.25 -10.19
C LYS A 483 -16.38 4.07 -10.42
N LYS A 484 -17.63 4.21 -9.97
CA LYS A 484 -18.70 3.23 -10.18
C LYS A 484 -18.85 3.03 -11.68
N ARG A 485 -18.20 1.99 -12.20
CA ARG A 485 -18.37 1.56 -13.57
C ARG A 485 -19.23 0.32 -13.53
N ASP A 486 -20.46 0.45 -14.01
CA ASP A 486 -21.28 -0.72 -14.26
C ASP A 486 -20.58 -1.57 -15.32
N ILE A 487 -20.52 -2.88 -15.09
CA ILE A 487 -20.00 -3.82 -16.09
C ILE A 487 -20.80 -3.74 -17.40
N THR A 488 -22.08 -3.36 -17.31
CA THR A 488 -22.97 -3.16 -18.43
C THR A 488 -22.54 -2.00 -19.34
N ASN A 489 -21.68 -1.09 -18.85
CA ASN A 489 -21.04 -0.07 -19.68
C ASN A 489 -19.95 -0.64 -20.59
N SER A 490 -19.48 -1.86 -20.31
CA SER A 490 -18.39 -2.52 -21.06
C SER A 490 -18.87 -3.76 -21.84
N TYR A 491 -19.85 -4.50 -21.32
CA TYR A 491 -20.45 -5.68 -21.96
C TYR A 491 -21.95 -5.65 -21.85
N SER A 492 -22.67 -6.23 -22.81
CA SER A 492 -24.12 -6.43 -22.65
C SER A 492 -24.41 -7.46 -21.56
N LEU A 493 -25.56 -7.36 -20.91
CA LEU A 493 -25.98 -8.34 -19.90
C LEU A 493 -26.13 -9.73 -20.53
N GLU A 494 -26.63 -9.81 -21.78
CA GLU A 494 -26.75 -11.09 -22.49
C GLU A 494 -25.40 -11.77 -22.69
N TYR A 495 -24.34 -11.01 -23.02
CA TYR A 495 -22.99 -11.55 -23.18
C TYR A 495 -22.45 -12.10 -21.85
N ILE A 496 -22.61 -11.35 -20.75
CA ILE A 496 -22.16 -11.78 -19.41
C ILE A 496 -22.91 -13.05 -19.00
N THR A 497 -24.23 -13.07 -19.13
CA THR A 497 -25.07 -14.23 -18.80
C THR A 497 -24.69 -15.44 -19.64
N SER A 498 -24.51 -15.26 -20.95
CA SER A 498 -24.07 -16.33 -21.86
C SER A 498 -22.70 -16.90 -21.46
N ILE A 499 -21.75 -16.06 -21.09
CA ILE A 499 -20.45 -16.52 -20.59
C ILE A 499 -20.61 -17.30 -19.30
N ASN A 500 -21.38 -16.80 -18.34
CA ASN A 500 -21.57 -17.48 -17.06
C ASN A 500 -22.22 -18.84 -17.25
N GLU A 501 -23.26 -18.94 -18.08
CA GLU A 501 -23.89 -20.21 -18.42
C GLU A 501 -22.93 -21.18 -19.11
N ASN A 502 -22.12 -20.69 -20.06
CA ASN A 502 -21.14 -21.53 -20.75
C ASN A 502 -20.02 -22.02 -19.81
N ILE A 503 -19.62 -21.17 -18.87
CA ILE A 503 -18.65 -21.53 -17.83
C ILE A 503 -19.25 -22.55 -16.86
N GLU A 504 -20.51 -22.40 -16.44
CA GLU A 504 -21.19 -23.36 -15.56
C GLU A 504 -21.42 -24.71 -16.24
N LYS A 505 -21.75 -24.72 -17.54
CA LYS A 505 -21.98 -25.94 -18.32
C LYS A 505 -20.71 -26.73 -18.65
N SER A 506 -19.56 -26.05 -18.75
CA SER A 506 -18.30 -26.73 -19.01
C SER A 506 -17.70 -27.27 -17.71
N ASN A 507 -17.26 -28.53 -17.72
CA ASN A 507 -16.55 -29.16 -16.58
C ASN A 507 -15.03 -28.91 -16.61
N GLN A 508 -14.54 -27.95 -17.40
CA GLN A 508 -13.10 -27.71 -17.53
C GLN A 508 -12.57 -26.84 -16.38
N GLU A 509 -11.37 -27.17 -15.87
CA GLU A 509 -10.77 -26.41 -14.76
C GLU A 509 -10.14 -25.06 -15.18
N ASN A 510 -9.88 -24.87 -16.48
CA ASN A 510 -9.25 -23.66 -17.04
C ASN A 510 -10.03 -23.20 -18.27
N TYR A 511 -10.64 -22.01 -18.18
CA TYR A 511 -11.41 -21.44 -19.29
C TYR A 511 -10.57 -20.43 -20.04
N LEU A 512 -10.62 -20.51 -21.35
CA LEU A 512 -10.12 -19.45 -22.22
C LEU A 512 -11.30 -18.60 -22.66
N VAL A 513 -11.30 -17.32 -22.27
CA VAL A 513 -12.32 -16.37 -22.70
C VAL A 513 -11.67 -15.29 -23.54
N ALA A 514 -12.17 -15.14 -24.76
CA ALA A 514 -11.69 -14.16 -25.71
C ALA A 514 -12.61 -12.94 -25.70
N SER A 515 -12.07 -11.73 -25.45
CA SER A 515 -12.81 -10.48 -25.60
C SER A 515 -12.41 -9.77 -26.89
N ILE A 516 -13.41 -9.44 -27.72
CA ILE A 516 -13.24 -8.59 -28.89
C ILE A 516 -13.64 -7.17 -28.49
N LEU A 517 -12.80 -6.19 -28.81
CA LEU A 517 -13.11 -4.79 -28.60
C LEU A 517 -13.21 -4.06 -29.93
N ASP A 518 -14.17 -3.17 -29.99
CA ASP A 518 -14.36 -2.24 -31.10
C ASP A 518 -13.12 -1.33 -31.24
N ALA A 519 -12.52 -1.34 -32.42
CA ALA A 519 -11.29 -0.61 -32.74
C ALA A 519 -11.47 0.91 -32.56
N GLU A 520 -12.67 1.43 -32.85
CA GLU A 520 -13.00 2.86 -32.72
C GLU A 520 -12.99 3.36 -31.27
N LYS A 521 -13.05 2.44 -30.28
CA LYS A 521 -13.04 2.78 -28.85
C LYS A 521 -11.63 2.85 -28.25
N ILE A 522 -10.58 2.65 -29.05
CA ILE A 522 -9.18 2.63 -28.62
C ILE A 522 -8.49 3.94 -29.03
N ASN A 523 -8.62 4.98 -28.19
CA ASN A 523 -7.91 6.25 -28.37
C ASN A 523 -6.71 6.36 -27.41
N GLY A 524 -5.47 6.25 -27.93
CA GLY A 524 -4.22 6.44 -27.19
C GLY A 524 -3.63 5.22 -26.46
N PHE A 525 -2.35 5.30 -26.07
CA PHE A 525 -1.56 4.21 -25.46
C PHE A 525 -2.25 3.47 -24.31
N TRP A 526 -2.78 4.21 -23.33
CA TRP A 526 -3.40 3.62 -22.15
C TRP A 526 -4.71 2.91 -22.46
N SER A 527 -5.49 3.37 -23.44
CA SER A 527 -6.72 2.69 -23.82
C SER A 527 -6.45 1.41 -24.62
N ALA A 528 -5.37 1.38 -25.40
CA ALA A 528 -4.90 0.18 -26.11
C ALA A 528 -4.43 -0.93 -25.16
N ILE A 529 -3.83 -0.56 -24.01
CA ILE A 529 -3.38 -1.52 -22.99
C ILE A 529 -4.53 -1.96 -22.07
N SER A 530 -5.28 -1.00 -21.52
CA SER A 530 -6.25 -1.26 -20.43
C SER A 530 -7.54 -1.91 -20.88
N LYS A 531 -7.95 -1.73 -22.14
CA LYS A 531 -9.17 -2.36 -22.64
C LYS A 531 -8.89 -3.80 -23.12
N GLY A 532 -7.68 -4.07 -23.59
CA GLY A 532 -7.30 -5.32 -24.27
C GLY A 532 -7.05 -6.57 -23.44
N GLN A 533 -7.73 -6.82 -22.33
CA GLN A 533 -7.71 -8.17 -21.74
C GLN A 533 -9.05 -8.67 -21.21
N GLY A 534 -10.19 -8.10 -21.62
CA GLY A 534 -11.49 -8.68 -21.25
C GLY A 534 -11.77 -8.73 -19.75
N TYR A 535 -11.05 -7.90 -18.98
CA TYR A 535 -10.75 -8.10 -17.55
C TYR A 535 -11.97 -8.30 -16.65
N PHE A 536 -13.07 -7.70 -17.02
CA PHE A 536 -14.32 -7.66 -16.27
C PHE A 536 -15.01 -9.03 -16.15
N LEU A 537 -14.61 -10.00 -16.98
CA LEU A 537 -15.14 -11.37 -16.98
C LEU A 537 -14.59 -12.21 -15.81
N ARG A 538 -13.56 -11.73 -15.09
CA ARG A 538 -13.07 -12.33 -13.83
C ARG A 538 -14.05 -12.18 -12.65
N LEU A 539 -15.17 -11.50 -12.85
CA LEU A 539 -16.24 -11.40 -11.85
C LEU A 539 -17.05 -12.68 -11.66
N SER A 540 -16.98 -13.65 -12.58
CA SER A 540 -17.89 -14.80 -12.60
C SER A 540 -17.34 -16.09 -12.02
N LYS A 541 -16.04 -16.37 -12.17
CA LYS A 541 -15.40 -17.58 -11.64
C LYS A 541 -13.89 -17.40 -11.52
N ASN A 542 -13.28 -18.11 -10.57
CA ASN A 542 -11.83 -18.26 -10.50
C ASN A 542 -11.32 -19.10 -11.69
N ASN A 543 -10.06 -18.90 -12.09
CA ASN A 543 -9.34 -19.68 -13.12
C ASN A 543 -9.75 -19.37 -14.57
N ILE A 544 -10.26 -18.18 -14.84
CA ILE A 544 -10.53 -17.72 -16.21
C ILE A 544 -9.28 -17.04 -16.76
N ASN A 545 -8.69 -17.63 -17.81
CA ASN A 545 -7.66 -17.00 -18.59
C ASN A 545 -8.31 -16.15 -19.69
N LEU A 546 -7.98 -14.86 -19.67
CA LEU A 546 -8.52 -13.92 -20.64
C LEU A 546 -7.49 -13.62 -21.73
N ILE A 547 -7.92 -13.71 -22.97
CA ILE A 547 -7.23 -13.13 -24.12
C ILE A 547 -8.11 -12.01 -24.63
N SER A 548 -7.52 -10.87 -24.99
CA SER A 548 -8.23 -9.98 -25.90
C SER A 548 -7.74 -10.13 -27.32
N LEU A 549 -8.70 -10.27 -28.20
CA LEU A 549 -8.54 -10.22 -29.64
C LEU A 549 -8.54 -8.75 -30.08
N ILE A 550 -7.63 -7.92 -29.53
CA ILE A 550 -7.41 -6.58 -30.10
C ILE A 550 -6.49 -6.73 -31.30
N SER A 551 -7.01 -6.43 -32.49
CA SER A 551 -6.20 -6.03 -33.64
C SER A 551 -6.28 -4.50 -33.72
N PRO A 552 -5.31 -3.74 -33.18
CA PRO A 552 -5.38 -2.30 -33.24
C PRO A 552 -4.91 -1.84 -34.63
N GLU A 553 -5.79 -1.17 -35.36
CA GLU A 553 -5.37 -0.21 -36.39
C GLU A 553 -4.95 1.09 -35.70
N VAL A 554 -3.80 1.09 -35.01
CA VAL A 554 -3.29 2.30 -34.35
C VAL A 554 -2.34 3.02 -35.29
N ASN A 555 -2.65 4.27 -35.65
CA ASN A 555 -1.77 5.13 -36.44
C ASN A 555 -0.55 5.54 -35.60
N LEU A 556 0.54 4.79 -35.74
CA LEU A 556 1.78 4.99 -34.98
C LEU A 556 2.46 6.35 -35.23
N ASN A 557 2.06 7.09 -36.26
CA ASN A 557 2.64 8.38 -36.61
C ASN A 557 2.17 9.51 -35.70
N GLU A 558 1.14 9.29 -34.88
CA GLU A 558 0.59 10.28 -33.94
C GLU A 558 1.31 10.28 -32.58
N PHE A 559 2.25 9.36 -32.36
CA PHE A 559 2.95 9.19 -31.09
C PHE A 559 4.43 9.58 -31.19
N ASP A 560 5.01 10.06 -30.09
CA ASP A 560 6.46 10.27 -30.02
C ASP A 560 7.22 8.94 -30.12
N ILE A 561 8.53 9.00 -30.35
CA ILE A 561 9.34 7.80 -30.60
C ILE A 561 9.33 6.81 -29.42
N ILE A 562 9.22 7.32 -28.19
CA ILE A 562 9.22 6.51 -26.97
C ILE A 562 7.88 5.78 -26.88
N ASP A 563 6.77 6.49 -27.02
CA ASP A 563 5.42 5.91 -26.94
C ASP A 563 5.13 4.99 -28.13
N LYS A 564 5.59 5.33 -29.34
CA LYS A 564 5.53 4.44 -30.51
C LYS A 564 6.25 3.11 -30.23
N ASN A 565 7.47 3.15 -29.71
CA ASN A 565 8.23 1.95 -29.36
C ASN A 565 7.52 1.12 -28.28
N ARG A 566 6.90 1.77 -27.29
CA ARG A 566 6.10 1.09 -26.26
C ARG A 566 4.86 0.42 -26.85
N ILE A 567 4.13 1.10 -27.75
CA ILE A 567 2.96 0.53 -28.45
C ILE A 567 3.37 -0.71 -29.25
N LEU A 568 4.40 -0.60 -30.08
CA LEU A 568 4.92 -1.70 -30.89
C LEU A 568 5.38 -2.88 -30.02
N GLN A 569 6.09 -2.60 -28.93
CA GLN A 569 6.52 -3.62 -27.99
C GLN A 569 5.34 -4.32 -27.32
N ASN A 570 4.30 -3.58 -26.90
CA ASN A 570 3.11 -4.17 -26.32
C ASN A 570 2.32 -5.00 -27.33
N TYR A 571 2.26 -4.56 -28.59
CA TYR A 571 1.64 -5.32 -29.66
C TYR A 571 2.39 -6.65 -29.91
N ASN A 572 3.72 -6.59 -30.04
CA ASN A 572 4.56 -7.78 -30.18
C ASN A 572 4.49 -8.71 -28.95
N ASN A 573 4.19 -8.16 -27.78
CA ASN A 573 3.99 -8.91 -26.54
C ASN A 573 2.54 -9.34 -26.30
N ASN A 574 1.59 -8.93 -27.15
CA ASN A 574 0.20 -9.29 -27.00
C ASN A 574 0.03 -10.81 -27.18
N LEU A 575 -0.64 -11.44 -26.22
CA LEU A 575 -0.80 -12.90 -26.18
C LEU A 575 -1.60 -13.43 -27.36
N PHE A 576 -2.61 -12.69 -27.82
CA PHE A 576 -3.34 -13.05 -29.03
C PHE A 576 -2.47 -12.93 -30.27
N TYR A 577 -1.70 -11.84 -30.40
CA TYR A 577 -0.80 -11.67 -31.52
C TYR A 577 0.23 -12.81 -31.61
N LYS A 578 0.84 -13.17 -30.47
CA LYS A 578 1.74 -14.33 -30.37
C LYS A 578 1.04 -15.65 -30.68
N PHE A 579 -0.17 -15.86 -30.16
CA PHE A 579 -0.97 -17.05 -30.44
C PHE A 579 -1.29 -17.18 -31.93
N ALA A 580 -1.77 -16.11 -32.56
CA ALA A 580 -2.09 -16.08 -33.99
C ALA A 580 -0.85 -16.32 -34.85
N LYS A 581 0.28 -15.67 -34.51
CA LYS A 581 1.56 -15.85 -35.19
C LYS A 581 2.14 -17.27 -35.07
N ASN A 582 1.90 -17.97 -33.96
CA ASN A 582 2.36 -19.36 -33.78
C ASN A 582 1.45 -20.39 -34.47
N LYS A 583 0.23 -19.99 -34.87
CA LYS A 583 -0.76 -20.84 -35.54
C LYS A 583 -0.80 -20.62 -37.07
N ALA A 584 -0.39 -19.45 -37.53
CA ALA A 584 -0.12 -19.13 -38.94
C ALA A 584 1.28 -19.63 -39.33
#